data_AF-A0A2V7GUF8-F1
#
_entry.id   AF-A0A2V7GUF8-F1
#
_cell.length_a   1.000
_cell.length_b   1.000
_cell.length_c   1.000
_cell.angle_alpha   90.00
_cell.angle_beta   90.00
_cell.angle_gamma   90.00
#
_symmetry.space_group_name_H-M   'P 1'
#
loop_
_entity.id
_entity.type
_entity.pdbx_description
1 polymer ?
#
loop_
_entity_poly.entity_id
_entity_poly.type
_entity_poly.pdbx_seq_one_letter_code
_entity_poly.pdbx_strand_id
1 'polypeptide(L)'
;MGPAPDTKENVFNAKLRYGRSVAPRLVLEPLVGFRQWSPADYRGGRLYSAGLGARYGISDQLTAHVTGRLDTGWIYAAARGRADLTGTGLTLWVRYQQ
;
A
#
# COMPACT_ATOMS: atom_id res chain seq x y z
N MET A 1 -34.65 -17.72 -5.95
CA MET A 1 -33.54 -16.93 -5.38
C MET A 1 -32.46 -17.92 -4.97
N GLY A 2 -31.44 -18.11 -5.83
CA GLY A 2 -30.27 -18.92 -5.45
C GLY A 2 -29.41 -18.14 -4.44
N PRO A 3 -28.64 -18.83 -3.58
CA PRO A 3 -27.82 -18.16 -2.59
C PRO A 3 -26.86 -17.18 -3.27
N ALA A 4 -26.82 -15.93 -2.79
CA ALA A 4 -25.79 -14.99 -3.20
C ALA A 4 -24.43 -15.65 -2.90
N PRO A 5 -23.51 -15.76 -3.88
CA PRO A 5 -22.23 -16.37 -3.62
C PRO A 5 -21.55 -15.54 -2.52
N ASP A 6 -21.24 -16.23 -1.43
CA ASP A 6 -20.50 -15.72 -0.29
C ASP A 6 -19.08 -15.39 -0.78
N THR A 7 -18.92 -14.22 -1.40
CA THR A 7 -17.63 -13.74 -1.93
C THR A 7 -16.75 -13.38 -0.74
N LYS A 8 -16.17 -14.40 -0.11
CA LYS A 8 -15.05 -14.24 0.82
C LYS A 8 -13.90 -13.67 0.01
N GLU A 9 -13.80 -12.34 -0.04
CA GLU A 9 -12.73 -11.60 -0.68
C GLU A 9 -11.44 -11.87 0.10
N ASN A 10 -10.77 -12.98 -0.23
CA ASN A 10 -9.47 -13.29 0.33
C ASN A 10 -8.46 -12.33 -0.29
N VAL A 11 -8.00 -11.36 0.49
CA VAL A 11 -6.98 -10.40 0.07
C VAL A 11 -5.65 -10.76 0.73
N PHE A 12 -4.71 -11.20 -0.08
CA PHE A 12 -3.32 -11.29 0.34
C PHE A 12 -2.64 -9.93 0.19
N ASN A 13 -1.96 -9.48 1.25
CA ASN A 13 -1.22 -8.23 1.27
C ASN A 13 0.18 -8.45 1.81
N ALA A 14 1.18 -8.11 1.01
CA ALA A 14 2.57 -8.08 1.42
C ALA A 14 3.15 -6.68 1.20
N LYS A 15 3.92 -6.18 2.17
CA LYS A 15 4.62 -4.90 2.05
C LYS A 15 5.98 -5.02 2.69
N LEU A 16 7.00 -4.63 1.93
CA LEU A 16 8.37 -4.50 2.41
C LEU A 16 8.72 -3.02 2.50
N ARG A 17 9.31 -2.63 3.62
CA ARG A 17 9.85 -1.29 3.85
C ARG A 17 11.24 -1.42 4.45
N TYR A 18 12.21 -0.70 3.91
CA TYR A 18 13.57 -0.68 4.41
C TYR A 18 13.94 0.75 4.82
N GLY A 19 14.28 0.96 6.09
CA GLY A 19 14.69 2.28 6.58
C GLY A 19 16.20 2.47 6.57
N ARG A 20 16.69 3.53 5.94
CA ARG A 20 18.10 3.94 5.91
C ARG A 20 18.26 5.35 6.47
N SER A 21 19.03 5.50 7.55
CA SER A 21 19.43 6.82 8.02
C SER A 21 20.37 7.46 7.01
N VAL A 22 20.03 8.67 6.54
CA VAL A 22 20.83 9.44 5.59
C VAL A 22 21.35 10.75 6.19
N ALA A 23 20.75 11.20 7.29
CA ALA A 23 21.23 12.31 8.12
C ALA A 23 20.81 12.08 9.59
N PRO A 24 21.36 12.83 10.56
CA PRO A 24 21.10 12.59 12.00
C PRO A 24 19.63 12.56 12.38
N ARG A 25 18.78 13.31 11.67
CA ARG A 25 17.34 13.40 11.92
C ARG A 25 16.49 12.90 10.75
N LEU A 26 17.10 12.33 9.70
CA LEU A 26 16.40 11.93 8.47
C LEU A 26 16.64 10.47 8.13
N VAL A 27 15.54 9.73 8.00
CA VAL A 27 15.52 8.34 7.51
C VAL A 27 14.69 8.28 6.24
N LEU A 28 15.28 7.72 5.18
CA LEU A 28 14.55 7.40 3.95
C LEU A 28 14.08 5.95 3.99
N GLU A 29 12.89 5.71 3.48
CA GLU A 29 12.20 4.43 3.55
C GLU A 29 11.64 4.01 2.19
N PRO A 30 12.46 3.46 1.27
CA PRO A 30 11.93 2.79 0.09
C PRO A 30 10.93 1.71 0.50
N LEU A 31 9.85 1.60 -0.28
CA LEU A 31 8.79 0.61 -0.06
C LEU A 31 8.40 -0.05 -1.36
N VAL A 32 8.11 -1.35 -1.26
CA VAL A 32 7.43 -2.11 -2.29
C VAL A 32 6.27 -2.88 -1.67
N GLY A 33 5.19 -3.02 -2.42
CA GLY A 33 3.99 -3.69 -1.96
C GLY A 33 3.41 -4.58 -3.06
N PHE A 34 2.71 -5.60 -2.61
CA PHE A 34 1.97 -6.51 -3.45
C PHE A 34 0.64 -6.81 -2.76
N ARG A 35 -0.45 -6.68 -3.52
CA ARG A 35 -1.79 -7.07 -3.10
C ARG A 35 -2.37 -8.00 -4.14
N GLN A 36 -3.03 -9.07 -3.69
CA GLN A 36 -3.72 -10.02 -4.54
C GLN A 36 -5.12 -10.30 -3.99
N TRP A 37 -6.11 -10.23 -4.88
CA TRP A 37 -7.50 -10.60 -4.61
C TRP A 37 -7.78 -11.99 -5.18
N SER A 38 -8.38 -12.87 -4.38
CA SER A 38 -8.77 -14.26 -4.72
C SER A 38 -10.29 -14.40 -4.94
N PRO A 39 -10.79 -15.45 -5.66
CA PRO A 39 -10.14 -16.73 -5.90
C PRO A 39 -9.40 -16.85 -7.24
N ALA A 40 -8.40 -17.75 -7.22
CA ALA A 40 -7.31 -17.91 -8.18
C ALA A 40 -7.71 -18.17 -9.64
N ASP A 41 -8.99 -18.44 -9.93
CA ASP A 41 -9.34 -19.06 -11.21
C ASP A 41 -10.00 -18.11 -12.22
N TYR A 42 -10.85 -17.13 -11.82
CA TYR A 42 -11.58 -16.32 -12.81
C TYR A 42 -11.95 -14.86 -12.41
N ARG A 43 -11.80 -14.44 -11.14
CA ARG A 43 -12.29 -13.13 -10.66
C ARG A 43 -11.36 -12.48 -9.63
N GLY A 44 -10.06 -12.62 -9.85
CA GLY A 44 -9.04 -12.07 -8.96
C GLY A 44 -8.60 -10.65 -9.30
N GLY A 45 -7.50 -10.25 -8.71
CA GLY A 45 -6.80 -9.01 -9.02
C GLY A 45 -5.38 -9.05 -8.50
N ARG A 46 -4.50 -8.23 -9.05
CA ARG A 46 -3.18 -7.96 -8.48
C ARG A 46 -2.85 -6.48 -8.55
N LEU A 47 -2.18 -5.97 -7.54
CA LEU A 47 -1.69 -4.60 -7.48
C LEU A 47 -0.25 -4.62 -6.96
N TYR A 48 0.63 -3.99 -7.70
CA TYR A 48 2.00 -3.71 -7.30
C TYR A 48 2.09 -2.27 -6.85
N SER A 49 2.80 -2.05 -5.75
CA SER A 49 3.05 -0.73 -5.19
C SER A 49 4.55 -0.48 -5.12
N ALA A 50 4.97 0.73 -5.47
CA ALA A 50 6.32 1.21 -5.21
C ALA A 50 6.24 2.62 -4.62
N GLY A 51 7.15 2.97 -3.73
CA GLY A 51 7.12 4.29 -3.11
C GLY A 51 8.34 4.61 -2.27
N LEU A 52 8.29 5.81 -1.69
CA LEU A 52 9.34 6.34 -0.85
C LEU A 52 8.72 7.06 0.34
N GLY A 53 9.19 6.69 1.53
CA GLY A 53 8.93 7.39 2.77
C GLY A 53 10.12 8.24 3.20
N ALA A 54 9.85 9.30 3.95
CA ALA A 54 10.83 10.07 4.69
C ALA A 54 10.32 10.29 6.11
N ARG A 55 11.14 9.94 7.09
CA ARG A 55 10.90 10.22 8.52
C ARG A 55 11.89 11.27 8.98
N TYR A 56 11.38 12.38 9.51
CA TYR A 56 12.17 13.51 9.97
C TYR A 56 11.91 13.79 11.46
N GLY A 57 12.96 13.77 12.29
CA GLY A 57 12.91 14.23 13.67
C GLY A 57 12.95 15.75 13.71
N ILE A 58 11.83 16.38 14.06
CA ILE A 58 11.73 17.84 14.21
C ILE A 58 12.39 18.27 15.52
N SER A 59 12.12 17.52 16.60
CA SER A 59 12.76 17.64 17.91
C SER A 59 12.87 16.26 18.57
N ASP A 60 13.45 16.20 19.78
CA ASP A 60 13.58 14.94 20.52
C ASP A 60 12.22 14.31 20.88
N GLN A 61 11.15 15.12 20.87
CA GLN A 61 9.78 14.72 21.18
C GLN A 61 8.87 14.67 19.95
N LEU A 62 9.29 15.24 18.81
CA LEU A 62 8.42 15.44 17.64
C LEU A 62 9.03 14.83 16.39
N THR A 63 8.32 13.91 15.75
CA THR A 63 8.72 13.28 14.49
C THR A 63 7.62 13.41 13.45
N ALA A 64 7.97 13.81 12.23
CA ALA A 64 7.09 13.80 11.07
C ALA A 64 7.45 12.65 10.12
N HIS A 65 6.44 12.12 9.43
CA HIS A 65 6.60 11.13 8.39
C HIS A 65 5.74 11.47 7.20
N VAL A 66 6.31 11.32 6.01
CA VAL A 66 5.61 11.43 4.75
C VAL A 66 5.94 10.19 3.93
N THR A 67 4.96 9.63 3.23
CA THR A 67 5.15 8.53 2.30
C THR A 67 4.33 8.75 1.05
N GLY A 68 5.00 8.78 -0.10
CA GLY A 68 4.36 8.69 -1.41
C GLY A 68 4.43 7.26 -1.94
N ARG A 69 3.39 6.81 -2.63
CA ARG A 69 3.38 5.54 -3.37
C ARG A 69 2.63 5.67 -4.69
N LEU A 70 3.07 4.89 -5.66
CA LEU A 70 2.38 4.64 -6.92
C LEU A 70 1.99 3.18 -6.97
N ASP A 71 0.82 2.92 -7.54
CA ASP A 71 0.25 1.60 -7.68
C ASP A 71 -0.08 1.31 -9.15
N THR A 72 0.13 0.07 -9.57
CA THR A 72 -0.27 -0.42 -10.89
C THR A 72 -0.68 -1.88 -10.84
N GLY A 73 -1.70 -2.25 -11.60
CA GLY A 73 -2.22 -3.61 -11.58
C GLY A 73 -3.52 -3.78 -12.35
N TRP A 74 -4.29 -4.78 -11.97
CA TRP A 74 -5.61 -5.05 -12.55
C TRP A 74 -6.51 -5.76 -11.54
N ILE A 75 -7.82 -5.69 -11.79
CA ILE A 75 -8.84 -6.43 -11.07
C ILE A 75 -9.91 -6.90 -12.05
N TYR A 76 -10.51 -8.07 -11.81
CA TYR A 76 -11.72 -8.49 -12.51
C TYR A 76 -12.94 -8.04 -11.71
N ALA A 77 -13.73 -7.15 -12.30
CA ALA A 77 -15.04 -6.79 -11.79
C ALA A 77 -16.10 -7.67 -12.45
N ALA A 78 -16.97 -8.31 -11.65
CA ALA A 78 -17.97 -9.25 -12.14
C ALA A 78 -18.89 -8.67 -13.26
N ALA A 79 -19.11 -7.36 -13.26
CA ALA A 79 -19.96 -6.66 -14.22
C ALA A 79 -19.21 -6.07 -15.44
N ARG A 80 -17.88 -5.95 -15.40
CA ARG A 80 -17.09 -5.23 -16.41
C ARG A 80 -15.90 -6.00 -16.97
N GLY A 81 -15.63 -7.21 -16.47
CA GLY A 81 -14.44 -7.98 -16.84
C GLY A 81 -13.18 -7.38 -16.22
N ARG A 82 -12.03 -7.58 -16.88
CA ARG A 82 -10.75 -7.05 -16.42
C ARG A 82 -10.72 -5.52 -16.54
N ALA A 83 -10.34 -4.85 -15.47
CA ALA A 83 -10.03 -3.43 -15.44
C ALA A 83 -8.59 -3.24 -14.95
N ASP A 84 -7.79 -2.46 -15.68
CA ASP A 84 -6.48 -2.06 -15.19
C ASP A 84 -6.63 -0.96 -14.12
N LEU A 85 -5.74 -0.99 -13.12
CA LEU A 85 -5.74 -0.09 -11.99
C LEU A 85 -4.44 0.68 -11.97
N THR A 86 -4.54 1.99 -11.86
CA THR A 86 -3.43 2.87 -11.46
C THR A 86 -3.86 3.65 -10.24
N GLY A 87 -2.91 3.94 -9.36
CA GLY A 87 -3.20 4.64 -8.11
C GLY A 87 -2.01 5.46 -7.63
N THR A 88 -2.32 6.52 -6.92
CA THR A 88 -1.33 7.32 -6.18
C THR A 88 -1.81 7.42 -4.75
N GLY A 89 -0.91 7.22 -3.79
CA GLY A 89 -1.19 7.34 -2.38
C GLY A 89 -0.19 8.27 -1.70
N LEU A 90 -0.70 9.16 -0.86
CA LEU A 90 0.10 9.98 0.04
C LEU A 90 -0.34 9.68 1.47
N THR A 91 0.61 9.47 2.37
CA THR A 91 0.36 9.33 3.80
C THR A 91 1.26 10.30 4.55
N LEU A 92 0.67 11.05 5.46
CA LEU A 92 1.38 11.97 6.34
C LEU A 92 0.94 11.69 7.77
N TRP A 93 1.90 11.57 8.68
CA TRP A 93 1.62 11.55 10.11
C TRP A 93 2.70 12.28 10.90
N VAL A 94 2.31 12.75 12.07
CA VAL A 94 3.20 13.37 13.05
C VAL A 94 3.02 12.63 14.36
N ARG A 95 4.13 12.32 15.02
CA ARG A 95 4.16 11.68 16.33
C ARG A 95 4.79 12.63 17.34
N TYR A 96 4.05 12.91 18.39
CA TYR A 96 4.55 13.57 19.59
C TYR A 96 4.73 12.53 20.70
N GLN A 97 5.84 12.58 21.43
CA GLN A 97 6.11 11.77 22.61
C GLN A 97 6.37 12.68 23.80
N GLN A 98 5.59 12.47 24.86
CA GLN A 98 5.69 13.18 26.13
C GLN A 98 6.63 12.44 27.08
#